data_AF-A0A7G8BDU8-F1
#
_entry.id   AF-A0A7G8BDU8-F1
#
_cell.length_a   1.000
_cell.length_b   1.000
_cell.length_c   1.000
_cell.angle_alpha   90.00
_cell.angle_beta   90.00
_cell.angle_gamma   90.00
#
_symmetry.space_group_name_H-M   'P 1'
#
loop_
_entity.id
_entity.type
_entity.pdbx_description
1 polymer ?
#
loop_
_entity_poly.entity_id
_entity_poly.type
_entity_poly.pdbx_seq_one_letter_code
_entity_poly.pdbx_strand_id
1 'polypeptide(L)'
;MAASALPVIDPDVKFVGVSKLRDLNATKLKEQRDETFVIQENDTPLSVLLSYKKFQEMREEFNAMLSMIEMLSNEAERASLLAAFEDIRSGRIRSLAEIEADLERE
;
A
#
# COMPACT_ATOMS: atom_id res chain seq x y z
N MET A 1 4.90 -20.18 17.39
CA MET A 1 6.11 -19.33 17.54
C MET A 1 5.65 -17.89 17.37
N ALA A 2 5.40 -17.16 18.46
CA ALA A 2 5.05 -15.75 18.38
C ALA A 2 6.30 -14.99 17.94
N ALA A 3 6.29 -14.45 16.71
CA ALA A 3 7.32 -13.51 16.29
C ALA A 3 7.34 -12.38 17.32
N SER A 4 8.49 -12.17 17.96
CA SER A 4 8.68 -11.06 18.89
C SER A 4 8.30 -9.77 18.19
N ALA A 5 7.14 -9.21 18.56
CA ALA A 5 6.60 -7.98 18.04
C ALA A 5 7.47 -6.83 18.54
N LEU A 6 8.64 -6.65 17.93
CA LEU A 6 9.33 -5.38 17.99
C LEU A 6 8.33 -4.35 17.45
N PRO A 7 8.00 -3.31 18.22
CA PRO A 7 7.14 -2.26 17.71
C PRO A 7 7.82 -1.68 16.46
N VAL A 8 7.12 -1.74 15.33
CA VAL A 8 7.56 -1.09 14.11
C VAL A 8 7.39 0.40 14.36
N ILE A 9 8.48 1.06 14.74
CA ILE A 9 8.54 2.50 14.89
C ILE A 9 8.89 3.06 13.51
N ASP A 10 7.90 3.67 12.86
CA ASP A 10 8.12 4.42 11.63
C ASP A 10 8.85 5.73 11.96
N PRO A 11 10.10 5.92 11.50
CA PRO A 11 10.88 7.13 11.81
C PRO A 11 10.30 8.40 11.18
N ASP A 12 9.41 8.27 10.19
CA ASP A 12 8.77 9.40 9.51
C ASP A 12 7.51 9.88 10.24
N VAL A 13 7.14 9.22 11.35
CA VAL A 13 6.00 9.60 12.20
C VAL A 13 6.43 10.54 13.32
N LYS A 14 5.84 11.73 13.32
CA LYS A 14 6.06 12.76 14.34
C LYS A 14 4.80 12.99 15.17
N PHE A 15 4.92 12.84 16.48
CA PHE A 15 3.84 13.13 17.41
C PHE A 15 3.80 14.62 17.75
N VAL A 16 2.64 15.25 17.58
CA VAL A 16 2.45 16.69 17.72
C VAL A 16 1.27 16.96 18.65
N GLY A 17 1.51 17.72 19.72
CA GLY A 17 0.44 18.17 20.60
C GLY A 17 -0.49 19.18 19.90
N VAL A 18 -1.78 19.17 20.24
CA VAL A 18 -2.79 20.11 19.71
C VAL A 18 -2.37 21.58 19.76
N SER A 19 -1.55 21.99 20.76
CA SER A 19 -1.03 23.35 20.89
C SER A 19 -0.13 23.79 19.73
N LYS A 20 0.58 22.86 19.10
CA LYS A 20 1.50 23.11 17.97
C LYS A 20 0.78 23.14 16.61
N LEU A 21 -0.53 22.86 16.57
CA LEU A 21 -1.32 22.94 15.32
C LEU A 21 -1.32 24.35 14.74
N ARG A 22 -1.27 25.38 15.58
CA ARG A 22 -1.20 26.78 15.13
C ARG A 22 0.09 27.10 14.40
N ASP A 23 1.16 26.36 14.68
CA ASP A 23 2.47 26.54 14.04
C ASP A 23 2.57 25.81 12.70
N LEU A 24 1.68 24.83 12.45
CA LEU A 24 1.54 24.09 11.19
C LEU A 24 0.73 24.92 10.18
N ASN A 25 1.33 26.01 9.70
CA ASN A 25 0.74 26.83 8.66
C ASN A 25 0.93 26.22 7.26
N ALA A 26 0.16 26.71 6.28
CA ALA A 26 0.19 26.21 4.90
C ALA A 26 1.58 26.24 4.25
N THR A 27 2.43 27.21 4.63
CA THR A 27 3.81 27.33 4.12
C THR A 27 4.67 26.17 4.62
N LYS A 28 4.66 25.87 5.92
CA LYS A 28 5.42 24.76 6.50
C LYS A 28 4.90 23.40 6.04
N LEU A 29 3.57 23.26 5.90
CA LEU A 29 2.95 22.05 5.39
C LEU A 29 3.33 21.77 3.93
N LYS A 30 3.61 22.79 3.13
CA LYS A 30 4.04 22.64 1.73
C LYS A 30 5.51 22.24 1.62
N GLU A 31 6.34 22.62 2.60
CA GLU A 31 7.76 22.25 2.68
C GLU A 31 7.94 20.81 3.17
N GLN A 32 7.02 20.32 3.99
CA GLN A 32 6.98 18.94 4.48
C GLN A 32 6.43 18.01 3.40
N ARG A 33 7.26 17.10 2.89
CA ARG A 33 6.88 16.21 1.78
C ARG A 33 6.32 14.86 2.24
N ASP A 34 7.02 14.19 3.15
CA ASP A 34 6.78 12.77 3.44
C ASP A 34 6.52 12.47 4.94
N GLU A 35 6.66 13.48 5.80
CA GLU A 35 6.45 13.34 7.24
C GLU A 35 4.97 13.11 7.57
N THR A 36 4.71 12.19 8.49
CA THR A 36 3.36 11.89 8.99
C THR A 36 3.22 12.46 10.39
N PHE A 37 2.24 13.33 10.61
CA PHE A 37 2.01 13.92 11.93
C PHE A 37 0.86 13.23 12.62
N VAL A 38 1.12 12.64 13.77
CA VAL A 38 0.08 12.15 14.67
C VAL A 38 -0.23 13.27 15.66
N ILE A 39 -1.43 13.83 15.53
CA ILE A 39 -1.93 14.88 16.39
C ILE A 39 -2.49 14.23 17.64
N GLN A 40 -2.01 14.65 18.82
CA GLN A 40 -2.38 14.06 20.09
C GLN A 40 -2.73 15.09 21.16
N GLU A 41 -3.58 14.70 22.10
CA GLU A 41 -3.93 15.44 23.31
C GLU A 41 -3.77 14.50 24.50
N ASN A 42 -3.02 14.92 25.54
CA ASN A 42 -2.73 14.08 26.72
C ASN A 42 -2.27 12.66 26.35
N ASP A 43 -1.30 12.57 25.42
CA ASP A 43 -0.75 11.30 24.88
C ASP A 43 -1.77 10.36 24.21
N THR A 44 -2.96 10.87 23.91
CA THR A 44 -4.00 10.16 23.16
C THR A 44 -3.99 10.64 21.70
N PRO A 45 -3.75 9.75 20.71
CA PRO A 45 -3.84 10.10 19.30
C PRO A 45 -5.27 10.48 18.90
N LEU A 46 -5.45 11.64 18.27
CA LEU A 46 -6.74 12.15 17.81
C LEU A 46 -6.89 12.08 16.30
N SER A 47 -5.86 12.46 15.56
CA SER A 47 -5.89 12.47 14.10
C SER A 47 -4.49 12.31 13.51
N VAL A 48 -4.45 11.93 12.23
CA VAL A 48 -3.21 11.79 11.48
C VAL A 48 -3.26 12.75 10.30
N LEU A 49 -2.23 13.57 10.17
CA LEU A 49 -2.00 14.42 9.01
C LEU A 49 -0.89 13.80 8.17
N LEU A 50 -1.21 13.53 6.92
CA LEU A 50 -0.31 12.92 5.95
C LEU A 50 -0.52 13.60 4.59
N SER A 51 0.50 13.52 3.73
CA SER A 51 0.43 14.14 2.41
C SER A 51 -0.63 13.45 1.55
N TYR A 52 -1.28 14.20 0.65
CA TYR A 52 -2.28 13.61 -0.24
C TYR A 52 -1.70 12.48 -1.10
N LYS A 53 -0.41 12.56 -1.48
CA LYS A 53 0.28 11.47 -2.18
C LYS A 53 0.28 10.18 -1.35
N LYS A 54 0.69 10.26 -0.09
CA LYS A 54 0.73 9.11 0.83
C LYS A 54 -0.67 8.53 1.08
N PHE A 55 -1.69 9.39 1.15
CA PHE A 55 -3.09 8.94 1.21
C PHE A 55 -3.48 8.09 0.00
N GLN A 56 -3.10 8.53 -1.20
CA GLN A 56 -3.43 7.82 -2.44
C GLN A 56 -2.70 6.47 -2.51
N GLU A 57 -1.42 6.43 -2.13
CA GLU A 57 -0.63 5.19 -2.06
C GLU A 57 -1.26 4.18 -1.09
N MET A 58 -1.61 4.61 0.13
CA MET A 58 -2.30 3.76 1.10
C MET A 58 -3.64 3.22 0.58
N ARG A 59 -4.39 4.06 -0.14
CA ARG A 59 -5.67 3.67 -0.74
C ARG A 59 -5.48 2.66 -1.88
N GLU A 60 -4.46 2.83 -2.71
CA GLU A 60 -4.12 1.89 -3.78
C GLU A 60 -3.71 0.53 -3.22
N GLU A 61 -2.85 0.51 -2.20
CA GLU A 61 -2.46 -0.73 -1.51
C GLU A 61 -3.66 -1.44 -0.88
N PHE A 62 -4.55 -0.68 -0.22
CA PHE A 62 -5.76 -1.23 0.38
C PHE A 62 -6.69 -1.84 -0.67
N ASN A 63 -6.89 -1.15 -1.80
CA ASN A 63 -7.69 -1.66 -2.91
C ASN A 63 -7.06 -2.92 -3.52
N ALA A 64 -5.74 -2.93 -3.73
CA ALA A 64 -5.04 -4.11 -4.24
C ALA A 64 -5.20 -5.32 -3.30
N MET A 65 -5.13 -5.10 -1.99
CA MET A 65 -5.38 -6.14 -0.99
C MET A 65 -6.82 -6.68 -1.07
N LEU A 66 -7.82 -5.80 -1.21
CA LEU A 66 -9.21 -6.21 -1.39
C LEU A 66 -9.42 -7.03 -2.66
N SER A 67 -8.87 -6.59 -3.80
CA SER A 67 -8.92 -7.33 -5.06
C SER A 67 -8.24 -8.70 -4.94
N MET A 68 -7.12 -8.78 -4.21
CA MET A 68 -6.47 -10.06 -3.93
C MET A 68 -7.36 -11.00 -3.11
N ILE A 69 -8.05 -10.49 -2.09
CA ILE A 69 -8.99 -11.28 -1.28
C ILE A 69 -10.14 -11.80 -2.15
N GLU A 70 -10.71 -10.93 -2.99
CA GLU A 70 -11.78 -11.31 -3.93
C GLU A 70 -11.33 -12.43 -4.85
N MET A 71 -10.17 -12.27 -5.50
CA MET A 71 -9.60 -13.27 -6.40
C MET A 71 -9.32 -14.61 -5.70
N LEU A 72 -8.83 -14.58 -4.45
CA LEU A 72 -8.56 -15.79 -3.67
C LEU A 72 -9.84 -16.45 -3.14
N SER A 73 -10.93 -15.69 -3.00
CA SER A 73 -12.22 -16.19 -2.54
C SER A 73 -12.98 -16.95 -3.64
N ASN A 74 -12.74 -16.61 -4.92
CA ASN A 74 -13.28 -17.33 -6.06
C ASN A 74 -12.42 -18.58 -6.37
N GLU A 75 -13.04 -19.76 -6.33
CA GLU A 75 -12.33 -21.02 -6.54
C GLU A 75 -11.73 -21.16 -7.95
N ALA A 76 -12.42 -20.70 -8.99
CA ALA A 76 -11.95 -20.78 -10.36
C ALA A 76 -10.76 -19.84 -10.61
N GLU A 77 -10.83 -18.61 -10.10
CA GLU A 77 -9.73 -17.64 -10.19
C GLU A 77 -8.53 -18.07 -9.36
N ARG A 78 -8.74 -18.56 -8.12
CA ARG A 78 -7.69 -19.13 -7.29
C ARG A 78 -6.98 -20.30 -7.97
N ALA A 79 -7.73 -21.23 -8.57
CA ALA A 79 -7.15 -22.36 -9.30
C ALA A 79 -6.33 -21.90 -10.50
N SER A 80 -6.85 -20.91 -11.25
CA SER A 80 -6.14 -20.31 -12.39
C SER A 80 -4.84 -19.61 -11.97
N LEU A 81 -4.85 -18.91 -10.84
CA LEU A 81 -3.66 -18.26 -10.29
C LEU A 81 -2.59 -19.29 -9.87
N LEU A 82 -3.00 -20.39 -9.22
CA LEU A 82 -2.08 -21.46 -8.84
C LEU A 82 -1.43 -22.12 -10.06
N ALA A 83 -2.22 -22.38 -11.11
CA ALA A 83 -1.70 -22.88 -12.38
C ALA A 83 -0.70 -21.89 -13.00
N ALA A 84 -1.00 -20.59 -13.01
CA ALA A 84 -0.08 -19.56 -13.50
C ALA A 84 1.25 -19.54 -12.71
N PHE A 85 1.22 -19.71 -11.39
CA PHE A 85 2.45 -19.83 -10.59
C PHE A 85 3.25 -21.09 -10.91
N GLU A 86 2.59 -22.19 -11.25
CA GLU A 86 3.25 -23.42 -11.68
C GLU A 86 3.87 -23.26 -13.06
N ASP A 87 3.19 -22.57 -13.97
CA ASP A 87 3.70 -22.23 -15.30
C ASP A 87 4.94 -21.35 -15.22
N ILE A 88 4.93 -20.31 -14.38
CA ILE A 88 6.10 -19.46 -14.12
C ILE A 88 7.27 -20.29 -13.60
N ARG A 89 7.04 -21.15 -12.59
CA ARG A 89 8.10 -22.03 -12.04
C ARG A 89 8.64 -23.02 -13.06
N SER A 90 7.79 -23.49 -13.96
CA SER A 90 8.14 -24.43 -15.02
C SER A 90 8.73 -23.75 -16.26
N GLY A 91 8.85 -22.41 -16.27
CA GLY A 91 9.32 -21.64 -17.41
C GLY A 91 8.33 -21.59 -18.60
N ARG A 92 7.08 -22.00 -18.40
CA ARG A 92 5.99 -21.93 -19.40
C ARG A 92 5.42 -20.51 -19.45
N ILE A 93 6.28 -19.53 -19.74
CA ILE A 93 5.91 -18.13 -19.88
C ILE A 93 6.04 -17.71 -21.34
N ARG A 94 5.16 -16.81 -21.76
CA ARG A 94 5.20 -16.19 -23.09
C ARG A 94 5.22 -14.68 -22.91
N SER A 95 5.97 -14.00 -23.76
CA SER A 95 5.95 -12.54 -23.81
C SER A 95 4.67 -12.05 -24.50
N LEU A 96 4.27 -10.83 -24.18
CA LEU A 96 3.09 -10.21 -24.80
C LEU A 96 3.23 -10.14 -26.33
N ALA A 97 4.41 -9.79 -26.82
CA ALA A 97 4.70 -9.69 -28.25
C ALA A 97 4.55 -11.04 -28.99
N GLU A 98 4.92 -12.16 -28.35
CA GLU A 98 4.72 -13.49 -28.92
C GLU A 98 3.24 -13.90 -28.95
N ILE A 99 2.43 -13.39 -28.03
CA ILE A 99 0.98 -13.65 -27.99
C ILE A 99 0.28 -12.81 -29.07
N GLU A 100 0.62 -11.53 -29.18
CA GLU A 100 0.08 -10.62 -30.20
C GLU A 100 0.40 -11.10 -31.62
N ALA A 101 1.64 -11.54 -31.87
CA ALA A 101 2.05 -12.04 -33.19
C ALA A 101 1.33 -13.33 -33.62
N ASP A 102 0.85 -14.13 -32.66
CA ASP A 102 0.06 -15.33 -32.97
C ASP A 102 -1.43 -14.99 -33.18
N LEU A 103 -1.96 -14.01 -32.44
CA LEU A 103 -3.33 -13.50 -32.62
C LEU A 103 -3.54 -12.78 -33.95
N GLU A 104 -2.51 -12.10 -34.48
CA GLU A 104 -2.57 -11.50 -35.82
C GLU A 104 -2.49 -12.53 -36.97
N ARG A 105 -2.17 -13.80 -36.66
CA ARG A 105 -2.08 -14.89 -37.64
C ARG A 105 -3.34 -15.77 -37.70
N GLU A 106 -4.25 -15.66 -36.72
CA GLU A 106 -5.61 -16.25 -36.76
C GLU A 106 -6.61 -15.32 -37.46
#